data_AF-A0A7X1MBU4-F1
#
_entry.id   AF-A0A7X1MBU4-F1
#
_cell.length_a   1.000
_cell.length_b   1.000
_cell.length_c   1.000
_cell.angle_alpha   90.00
_cell.angle_beta   90.00
_cell.angle_gamma   90.00
#
_symmetry.space_group_name_H-M   'P 1'
#
loop_
_entity.id
_entity.type
_entity.pdbx_description
1 polymer ?
#
loop_
_entity_poly.entity_id
_entity_poly.type
_entity_poly.pdbx_seq_one_letter_code
_entity_poly.pdbx_strand_id
1 'polypeptide(L)'
;MNAHDWCASALHEERIAQALWDLADPTPTRVRTILNDLGYVDERIHDLRQSGATTRFLLDLRDKGGRLCLEGSAAGENTVVDKCVAPATGPFTPGERKQ
;
A
#
# COMPACT_ATOMS: atom_id res chain seq x y z
N MET A 1 -12.47 5.68 -8.70
CA MET A 1 -11.72 6.77 -8.05
C MET A 1 -12.29 8.10 -8.50
N ASN A 2 -12.31 9.08 -7.60
CA ASN A 2 -12.62 10.48 -7.92
C ASN A 2 -11.31 11.31 -8.07
N ALA A 3 -11.40 12.61 -8.40
CA ALA A 3 -10.23 13.47 -8.56
C ALA A 3 -9.39 13.60 -7.26
N HIS A 4 -10.05 13.56 -6.09
CA HIS A 4 -9.39 13.58 -4.79
C HIS A 4 -8.56 12.32 -4.56
N ASP A 5 -9.10 11.14 -4.85
CA ASP A 5 -8.38 9.86 -4.78
C ASP A 5 -7.12 9.90 -5.65
N TRP A 6 -7.22 10.46 -6.86
CA TRP A 6 -6.08 10.58 -7.78
C TRP A 6 -4.98 11.50 -7.26
N CYS A 7 -5.35 12.68 -6.74
CA CYS A 7 -4.37 13.62 -6.20
C CYS A 7 -3.69 13.06 -4.94
N ALA A 8 -4.47 12.40 -4.07
CA ALA A 8 -3.95 11.80 -2.85
C ALA A 8 -3.06 10.57 -3.15
N SER A 9 -3.35 9.81 -4.21
CA SER A 9 -2.61 8.58 -4.50
C SER A 9 -1.13 8.86 -4.75
N ALA A 10 -0.80 9.85 -5.59
CA ALA A 10 0.58 10.15 -5.94
C ALA A 10 1.46 10.46 -4.71
N LEU A 11 0.92 11.22 -3.75
CA LEU A 11 1.64 11.55 -2.51
C LEU A 11 1.87 10.32 -1.63
N HIS A 12 0.88 9.43 -1.52
CA HIS A 12 1.03 8.21 -0.73
C HIS A 12 1.95 7.20 -1.43
N GLU A 13 1.81 7.03 -2.74
CA GLU A 13 2.68 6.18 -3.59
C GLU A 13 4.15 6.58 -3.38
N GLU A 14 4.49 7.86 -3.58
CA GLU A 14 5.86 8.38 -3.41
C GLU A 14 6.38 8.21 -1.98
N ARG A 15 5.58 8.63 -0.98
CA ARG A 15 6.00 8.58 0.44
C ARG A 15 6.34 7.16 0.89
N ILE A 16 5.54 6.17 0.48
CA ILE A 16 5.77 4.77 0.85
C ILE A 16 6.92 4.19 0.06
N ALA A 17 6.99 4.47 -1.25
CA ALA A 17 8.08 4.00 -2.10
C ALA A 17 9.43 4.49 -1.57
N GLN A 18 9.55 5.76 -1.17
CA GLN A 18 10.76 6.32 -0.58
C GLN A 18 11.13 5.65 0.75
N ALA A 19 10.17 5.40 1.63
CA ALA A 19 10.42 4.80 2.95
C ALA A 19 10.85 3.33 2.87
N LEU A 20 10.41 2.61 1.83
CA LEU A 20 10.73 1.21 1.58
C LEU A 20 11.87 1.01 0.58
N TRP A 21 12.34 2.09 -0.06
CA TRP A 21 13.41 2.03 -1.04
C TRP A 21 14.68 1.47 -0.42
N ASP A 22 15.30 0.51 -1.12
CA ASP A 22 16.53 -0.17 -0.69
C ASP A 22 16.45 -0.79 0.72
N LEU A 23 15.23 -1.14 1.16
CA LEU A 23 15.04 -1.86 2.40
C LEU A 23 15.61 -3.28 2.28
N ALA A 24 16.80 -3.48 2.86
CA ALA A 24 17.40 -4.81 2.98
C ALA A 24 16.52 -5.74 3.83
N ASP A 25 16.29 -6.97 3.34
CA ASP A 25 15.44 -7.98 3.98
C ASP A 25 14.06 -7.42 4.44
N PRO A 26 13.14 -7.17 3.49
CA PRO A 26 11.86 -6.55 3.78
C PRO A 26 10.89 -7.56 4.41
N THR A 27 11.15 -8.03 5.62
CA THR A 27 10.23 -8.95 6.33
C THR A 27 8.86 -8.29 6.59
N PRO A 28 7.77 -9.07 6.74
CA PRO A 28 6.45 -8.53 7.06
C PRO A 28 6.46 -7.61 8.27
N THR A 29 7.17 -8.00 9.34
CA THR A 29 7.29 -7.19 10.54
C THR A 29 7.96 -5.85 10.25
N ARG A 30 9.04 -5.84 9.46
CA ARG A 30 9.77 -4.61 9.15
C ARG A 30 8.97 -3.65 8.26
N VAL A 31 8.30 -4.19 7.24
CA VAL A 31 7.39 -3.41 6.38
C VAL A 31 6.23 -2.84 7.21
N ARG A 32 5.62 -3.64 8.11
CA ARG A 32 4.57 -3.15 9.02
C ARG A 32 5.05 -1.99 9.88
N THR A 33 6.23 -2.13 10.52
CA THR A 33 6.79 -1.08 11.36
C THR A 33 6.95 0.23 10.58
N ILE A 34 7.53 0.18 9.37
CA ILE A 34 7.73 1.38 8.54
C ILE A 34 6.38 2.01 8.16
N LEU A 35 5.39 1.21 7.76
CA LEU A 35 4.05 1.71 7.44
C LEU A 35 3.38 2.37 8.67
N ASN A 36 3.51 1.76 9.84
CA ASN A 36 3.01 2.30 11.11
C ASN A 36 3.72 3.62 11.47
N ASP A 37 5.04 3.72 11.28
CA ASP A 37 5.82 4.94 11.51
C ASP A 37 5.41 6.09 10.57
N LEU A 38 4.93 5.76 9.35
CA LEU A 38 4.33 6.73 8.44
C LEU A 38 2.88 7.13 8.83
N GLY A 39 2.28 6.46 9.80
CA GLY A 39 0.94 6.73 10.31
C GLY A 39 -0.17 5.90 9.67
N TYR A 40 0.16 4.86 8.90
CA TYR A 40 -0.84 3.88 8.45
C TYR A 40 -1.09 2.90 9.59
N VAL A 41 -2.29 2.92 10.17
CA VAL A 41 -2.65 2.02 11.29
C VAL A 41 -2.87 0.58 10.80
N ASP A 42 -2.68 -0.38 11.70
CA ASP A 42 -2.74 -1.82 11.40
C ASP A 42 -4.06 -2.24 10.72
N GLU A 43 -5.18 -1.61 11.06
CA GLU A 43 -6.48 -1.91 10.46
C GLU A 43 -6.55 -1.59 8.96
N ARG A 44 -5.65 -0.75 8.46
CA ARG A 44 -5.53 -0.39 7.04
C ARG A 44 -4.49 -1.21 6.29
N ILE A 45 -3.70 -2.02 6.99
CA ILE A 45 -2.62 -2.83 6.40
C ILE A 45 -3.14 -4.25 6.18
N HIS A 46 -3.29 -4.64 4.92
CA HIS A 46 -3.85 -5.93 4.53
C HIS A 46 -2.85 -6.77 3.73
N ASP A 47 -3.09 -8.08 3.71
CA ASP A 47 -2.35 -9.06 2.90
C ASP A 47 -0.82 -9.00 2.99
N LEU A 48 -0.30 -8.52 4.11
CA LEU A 48 1.12 -8.37 4.38
C LEU A 48 1.80 -9.75 4.42
N ARG A 49 2.43 -10.14 3.31
CA ARG A 49 2.94 -11.50 3.09
C ARG A 49 4.26 -11.48 2.35
N GLN A 50 5.21 -12.28 2.84
CA GLN A 50 6.52 -12.44 2.21
C GLN A 50 6.54 -13.64 1.27
N SER A 51 7.19 -13.49 0.13
CA SER A 51 7.50 -14.55 -0.82
C SER A 51 8.91 -14.33 -1.36
N GLY A 52 9.84 -15.19 -0.97
CA GLY A 52 11.26 -14.98 -1.24
C GLY A 52 11.76 -13.66 -0.61
N ALA A 53 12.45 -12.86 -1.41
CA ALA A 53 13.00 -11.56 -1.00
C ALA A 53 12.00 -10.39 -1.06
N THR A 54 10.72 -10.66 -1.36
CA THR A 54 9.70 -9.62 -1.57
C THR A 54 8.59 -9.74 -0.53
N THR A 55 8.18 -8.62 0.05
CA THR A 55 6.96 -8.54 0.85
C THR A 55 5.91 -7.72 0.13
N ARG A 56 4.74 -8.32 -0.07
CA ARG A 56 3.57 -7.67 -0.66
C ARG A 56 2.64 -7.18 0.44
N PHE A 57 1.94 -6.10 0.17
CA PHE A 57 0.94 -5.53 1.06
C PHE A 57 -0.12 -4.75 0.29
N LEU A 58 -1.24 -4.51 0.96
CA LEU A 58 -2.30 -3.64 0.51
C LEU A 58 -2.60 -2.60 1.59
N LEU A 59 -2.90 -1.37 1.16
CA LEU A 59 -3.34 -0.30 2.05
C LEU A 59 -4.76 0.14 1.71
N ASP A 60 -5.65 0.08 2.71
CA ASP A 60 -6.98 0.68 2.63
C ASP A 60 -6.90 2.18 2.93
N LEU A 61 -6.98 3.01 1.88
CA LEU A 61 -6.96 4.47 1.98
C LEU A 61 -8.33 5.09 1.69
N ARG A 62 -9.41 4.32 1.85
CA ARG A 62 -10.76 4.85 1.72
C ARG A 62 -11.01 5.92 2.79
N ASP A 63 -11.30 7.13 2.33
CA ASP A 63 -11.71 8.25 3.18
C ASP A 63 -12.99 8.88 2.61
N LYS A 64 -13.97 9.21 3.48
CA LYS A 64 -15.23 9.90 3.13
C LYS A 64 -15.96 9.35 1.88
N GLY A 65 -16.04 8.02 1.75
CA GLY A 65 -16.66 7.36 0.59
C GLY A 65 -15.77 7.25 -0.65
N GLY A 66 -14.48 7.56 -0.51
CA GLY A 66 -13.44 7.32 -1.51
C GLY A 66 -13.18 5.84 -1.75
N ARG A 67 -12.40 5.57 -2.79
CA ARG A 67 -12.14 4.20 -3.27
C ARG A 67 -10.66 3.87 -3.38
N LEU A 68 -9.80 4.76 -2.87
CA LEU A 68 -8.37 4.62 -2.98
C LEU A 68 -7.88 3.44 -2.14
N CYS A 69 -7.07 2.60 -2.76
CA CYS A 69 -6.16 1.70 -2.06
C CYS A 69 -4.80 1.77 -2.71
N LEU A 70 -3.77 1.26 -2.04
CA LEU A 70 -2.47 1.04 -2.65
C LEU A 70 -2.10 -0.44 -2.59
N GLU A 71 -1.43 -0.92 -3.62
CA GLU A 71 -0.74 -2.19 -3.67
C GLU A 71 0.75 -1.92 -3.64
N GLY A 72 1.47 -2.62 -2.77
CA GLY A 72 2.92 -2.44 -2.63
C GLY A 72 3.66 -3.75 -2.67
N SER A 73 4.84 -3.72 -3.29
CA SER A 73 5.83 -4.79 -3.29
C SER A 73 7.16 -4.22 -2.82
N ALA A 74 7.54 -4.49 -1.58
CA ALA A 74 8.84 -4.12 -1.02
C ALA A 74 9.90 -5.14 -1.47
N ALA A 75 10.89 -4.70 -2.24
CA ALA A 75 11.90 -5.56 -2.88
C ALA A 75 13.24 -4.82 -3.11
N GLY A 76 13.71 -4.06 -2.12
CA GLY A 76 14.91 -3.23 -2.24
C GLY A 76 14.73 -2.12 -3.28
N GLU A 77 15.67 -1.99 -4.22
CA GLU A 77 15.58 -1.06 -5.35
C GLU A 77 14.46 -1.40 -6.35
N ASN A 78 13.88 -2.61 -6.28
CA ASN A 78 12.73 -2.99 -7.11
C ASN A 78 11.39 -2.73 -6.40
N THR A 79 11.40 -1.86 -5.38
CA THR A 79 10.18 -1.53 -4.64
C THR A 79 9.21 -0.76 -5.53
N VAL A 80 7.97 -1.24 -5.60
CA VAL A 80 6.88 -0.63 -6.37
C VAL A 80 5.68 -0.42 -5.47
N VAL A 81 5.05 0.75 -5.58
CA VAL A 81 3.80 1.09 -4.89
C VAL A 81 2.90 1.76 -5.91
N ASP A 82 1.74 1.16 -6.17
CA ASP A 82 0.78 1.65 -7.15
C ASP A 82 -0.61 1.73 -6.52
N LYS A 83 -1.43 2.63 -7.06
CA LYS A 83 -2.85 2.70 -6.68
C LYS A 83 -3.66 1.53 -7.21
N CYS A 84 -4.61 1.12 -6.39
CA CYS A 84 -5.70 0.24 -6.75
C CYS A 84 -7.05 0.87 -6.41
N VAL A 85 -8.14 0.20 -6.78
CA VAL A 85 -9.51 0.66 -6.50
C VAL A 85 -10.24 -0.37 -5.65
N ALA A 86 -10.68 0.01 -4.45
CA ALA A 86 -11.53 -0.80 -3.60
C ALA A 86 -13.03 -0.42 -3.73
N PRO A 87 -13.97 -1.28 -3.31
CA PRO A 87 -15.35 -0.87 -3.07
C PRO A 87 -15.44 0.26 -2.04
N ALA A 88 -16.28 1.26 -2.29
CA ALA A 88 -16.44 2.42 -1.41
C ALA A 88 -17.00 2.04 -0.02
N THR A 89 -17.73 0.93 0.07
CA THR A 89 -18.41 0.46 1.27
C THR A 89 -18.24 -1.04 1.44
N GLY A 90 -18.38 -1.53 2.67
CA GLY A 90 -18.25 -2.95 2.99
C GLY A 90 -16.80 -3.37 3.23
N PRO A 91 -16.55 -4.70 3.34
CA PRO A 91 -15.21 -5.25 3.57
C PRO A 91 -14.20 -4.73 2.56
N PHE A 92 -12.95 -4.57 3.01
CA PHE A 92 -11.87 -4.23 2.10
C PHE A 92 -11.61 -5.42 1.16
N THR A 93 -11.83 -5.17 -0.13
CA THR A 93 -11.39 -6.05 -1.21
C THR A 93 -10.69 -5.17 -2.24
N PRO A 94 -9.40 -5.37 -2.54
CA PRO A 94 -8.78 -4.68 -3.65
C PRO A 94 -9.47 -5.12 -4.96
N GLY A 95 -9.79 -4.17 -5.83
CA GLY A 95 -10.28 -4.48 -7.18
C GLY A 95 -9.20 -5.16 -8.02
N GLU A 96 -9.62 -5.79 -9.13
CA GLU A 96 -8.71 -6.53 -10.00
C GLU A 96 -7.55 -5.68 -10.53
N ARG A 97 -6.36 -6.28 -10.52
CA ARG A 97 -5.12 -5.75 -11.08
C ARG A 97 -5.32 -5.37 -12.54
N LYS A 98 -5.14 -4.10 -12.90
CA LYS A 98 -4.78 -3.76 -14.28
C LYS A 98 -3.29 -4.02 -14.41
N GLN A 99 -2.95 -5.19 -14.96
CA GLN A 99 -1.62 -5.47 -15.48
C GLN A 99 -1.29 -4.53 -16.65
#